data_AF-A0A0P1EFH6-F1
#
_entry.id   AF-A0A0P1EFH6-F1
#
_cell.length_a   1.000
_cell.length_b   1.000
_cell.length_c   1.000
_cell.angle_alpha   90.00
_cell.angle_beta   90.00
_cell.angle_gamma   90.00
#
_symmetry.space_group_name_H-M   'P 1'
#
loop_
_entity.id
_entity.type
_entity.pdbx_description
1 polymer ?
#
loop_
_entity_poly.entity_id
_entity_poly.type
_entity_poly.pdbx_seq_one_letter_code
_entity_poly.pdbx_strand_id
1 'polypeptide(L)'
;MARAEDRATRRDSALAAMHAAALTILLSCPMRVKNLANLDLDKHLIPARSGTHTYYSIRIEGIEVKNGEPIEVKLNARSSKILHRYIMQFRPQVSQVGGRALFPRSSDGKPRSPANFGGDLTRRIFRETGLKVHPHLFRHIAAKLYLEERPGDFETVRRLLKHNRLQTTMDFYASLSNQWAHDHYDEVVLSKFRGTSND
;
A
#
# COMPACT_ATOMS: atom_id res chain seq x y z
N MET A 1 -1.99 7.93 -13.10
CA MET A 1 -2.89 7.64 -14.24
C MET A 1 -2.53 8.46 -15.48
N ALA A 2 -2.09 9.72 -15.35
CA ALA A 2 -1.63 10.57 -16.47
C ALA A 2 -0.79 9.85 -17.55
N ARG A 3 0.28 9.14 -17.17
CA ARG A 3 1.10 8.38 -18.14
C ARG A 3 0.41 7.21 -18.83
N ALA A 4 -0.68 6.66 -18.29
CA ALA A 4 -1.48 5.66 -19.00
C ALA A 4 -2.37 6.31 -20.07
N GLU A 5 -2.61 7.63 -19.98
CA GLU A 5 -3.35 8.40 -20.98
C GLU A 5 -2.44 8.86 -22.12
N ASP A 6 -1.13 8.96 -21.87
CA ASP A 6 -0.12 9.59 -22.75
C ASP A 6 0.70 8.61 -23.63
N ARG A 7 0.57 7.29 -23.43
CA ARG A 7 1.43 6.31 -24.14
C ARG A 7 0.90 5.86 -25.50
N ALA A 8 1.83 5.71 -26.45
CA ALA A 8 1.59 5.36 -27.85
C ALA A 8 0.98 3.97 -28.10
N THR A 9 1.15 2.99 -27.19
CA THR A 9 0.55 1.65 -27.33
C THR A 9 -0.45 1.32 -26.21
N ARG A 10 -1.60 0.73 -26.60
CA ARG A 10 -2.67 0.30 -25.66
C ARG A 10 -2.13 -0.57 -24.51
N ARG A 11 -1.15 -1.43 -24.79
CA ARG A 11 -0.58 -2.38 -23.83
C ARG A 11 0.29 -1.69 -22.77
N ASP A 12 1.12 -0.73 -23.15
CA ASP A 12 1.96 -0.03 -22.18
C ASP A 12 1.14 0.86 -21.25
N SER A 13 0.12 1.52 -21.79
CA SER A 13 -0.89 2.25 -21.00
C SER A 13 -1.58 1.34 -20.00
N ALA A 14 -1.99 0.14 -20.43
CA ALA A 14 -2.62 -0.85 -19.58
C ALA A 14 -1.72 -1.31 -18.44
N LEU A 15 -0.44 -1.63 -18.74
CA LEU A 15 0.54 -1.97 -17.72
C LEU A 15 0.82 -0.79 -16.78
N ALA A 16 0.80 0.45 -17.28
CA ALA A 16 0.97 1.61 -16.42
C ALA A 16 -0.19 1.83 -15.46
N ALA A 17 -1.42 1.65 -15.91
CA ALA A 17 -2.60 1.68 -15.06
C ALA A 17 -2.58 0.52 -14.03
N MET A 18 -2.16 -0.67 -14.45
CA MET A 18 -2.00 -1.84 -13.57
C MET A 18 -1.03 -1.54 -12.41
N HIS A 19 0.16 -1.03 -12.73
CA HIS A 19 1.12 -0.66 -11.69
C HIS A 19 0.58 0.45 -10.78
N ALA A 20 -0.10 1.47 -11.34
CA ALA A 20 -0.69 2.54 -10.54
C ALA A 20 -1.75 2.00 -9.56
N ALA A 21 -2.62 1.09 -9.98
CA ALA A 21 -3.60 0.45 -9.12
C ALA A 21 -2.92 -0.39 -8.02
N ALA A 22 -1.91 -1.19 -8.37
CA ALA A 22 -1.17 -2.00 -7.41
C ALA A 22 -0.46 -1.14 -6.33
N LEU A 23 0.20 -0.05 -6.73
CA LEU A 23 0.84 0.88 -5.81
C LEU A 23 -0.19 1.62 -4.95
N THR A 24 -1.34 1.98 -5.51
CA THR A 24 -2.45 2.59 -4.75
C THR A 24 -2.95 1.66 -3.65
N ILE A 25 -3.06 0.36 -3.93
CA ILE A 25 -3.42 -0.65 -2.93
C ILE A 25 -2.33 -0.75 -1.87
N LEU A 26 -1.05 -0.85 -2.25
CA LEU A 26 0.06 -0.95 -1.29
C LEU A 26 0.18 0.29 -0.37
N LEU A 27 -0.10 1.48 -0.88
CA LEU A 27 -0.13 2.71 -0.10
C LEU A 27 -1.34 2.77 0.85
N SER A 28 -2.47 2.16 0.47
CA SER A 28 -3.68 2.13 1.31
C SER A 28 -3.65 1.00 2.33
N CYS A 29 -3.03 -0.13 1.99
CA CYS A 29 -2.88 -1.30 2.82
C CYS A 29 -1.58 -2.03 2.41
N PRO A 30 -0.50 -1.89 3.19
CA PRO A 30 0.81 -2.41 2.82
C PRO A 30 0.87 -3.93 3.04
N MET A 31 0.16 -4.68 2.20
CA MET A 31 0.07 -6.13 2.25
C MET A 31 1.30 -6.80 1.64
N ARG A 32 1.49 -8.09 1.95
CA ARG A 32 2.58 -8.89 1.36
C ARG A 32 2.37 -9.01 -0.15
N VAL A 33 3.46 -9.01 -0.92
CA VAL A 33 3.40 -9.13 -2.39
C VAL A 33 2.68 -10.40 -2.86
N LYS A 34 2.77 -11.49 -2.10
CA LYS A 34 2.00 -12.72 -2.37
C LYS A 34 0.50 -12.47 -2.34
N ASN A 35 0.00 -11.71 -1.36
CA ASN A 35 -1.42 -11.40 -1.25
C ASN A 35 -1.83 -10.44 -2.37
N LEU A 36 -1.03 -9.41 -2.62
CA LEU A 36 -1.26 -8.45 -3.70
C LEU A 36 -1.36 -9.15 -5.07
N ALA A 37 -0.41 -10.04 -5.39
CA ALA A 37 -0.36 -10.73 -6.67
C ALA A 37 -1.54 -11.70 -6.89
N ASN A 38 -2.09 -12.25 -5.80
CA ASN A 38 -3.20 -13.20 -5.82
C ASN A 38 -4.57 -12.55 -5.53
N LEU A 39 -4.66 -11.21 -5.53
CA LEU A 39 -5.95 -10.54 -5.44
C LEU A 39 -6.86 -11.00 -6.59
N ASP A 40 -8.12 -11.21 -6.27
CA ASP A 40 -9.13 -11.78 -7.14
C ASP A 40 -10.34 -10.85 -7.13
N LEU A 41 -10.90 -10.58 -8.30
CA LEU A 41 -11.98 -9.62 -8.50
C LEU A 41 -13.25 -10.00 -7.75
N ASP A 42 -13.57 -11.29 -7.69
CA ASP A 42 -14.85 -11.75 -7.14
C ASP A 42 -14.70 -12.15 -5.69
N LYS A 43 -13.52 -12.69 -5.33
CA LYS A 43 -13.26 -13.18 -3.98
C LYS A 43 -12.76 -12.10 -3.02
N HIS A 44 -11.90 -11.21 -3.48
CA HIS A 44 -11.16 -10.29 -2.60
C HIS A 44 -11.61 -8.83 -2.68
N LEU A 45 -12.35 -8.44 -3.72
CA LEU A 45 -12.87 -7.08 -3.88
C LEU A 45 -14.36 -7.04 -3.62
N ILE A 46 -14.76 -6.09 -2.77
CA ILE A 46 -16.17 -5.82 -2.46
C ILE A 46 -16.48 -4.42 -3.00
N PRO A 47 -17.14 -4.31 -4.16
CA PRO A 47 -17.59 -3.02 -4.69
C PRO A 47 -18.85 -2.54 -3.97
N ALA A 48 -18.90 -1.25 -3.64
CA ALA A 48 -20.09 -0.57 -3.14
C ALA A 48 -20.35 0.68 -3.99
N ARG A 49 -21.56 0.79 -4.56
CA ARG A 49 -21.95 1.96 -5.35
C ARG A 49 -22.53 3.04 -4.44
N SER A 50 -22.14 4.27 -4.68
CA SER A 50 -22.74 5.47 -4.09
C SER A 50 -22.92 6.51 -5.20
N GLY A 51 -24.15 6.60 -5.70
CA GLY A 51 -24.46 7.37 -6.91
C GLY A 51 -23.64 6.91 -8.12
N THR A 52 -22.89 7.84 -8.70
CA THR A 52 -22.00 7.61 -9.85
C THR A 52 -20.62 7.07 -9.47
N HIS A 53 -20.31 6.97 -8.16
CA HIS A 53 -19.02 6.52 -7.66
C HIS A 53 -19.06 5.06 -7.22
N THR A 54 -17.97 4.33 -7.48
CA THR A 54 -17.74 2.98 -6.95
C THR A 54 -16.63 3.04 -5.92
N TYR A 55 -16.94 2.63 -4.69
CA TYR A 55 -15.99 2.42 -3.61
C TYR A 55 -15.60 0.95 -3.54
N TYR A 56 -14.36 0.67 -3.18
CA TYR A 56 -13.88 -0.70 -3.02
C TYR A 56 -13.41 -0.95 -1.60
N SER A 57 -13.84 -2.07 -1.03
CA SER A 57 -13.18 -2.69 0.11
C SER A 57 -12.40 -3.91 -0.36
N ILE A 58 -11.26 -4.18 0.27
CA ILE A 58 -10.45 -5.39 0.05
C ILE A 58 -10.59 -6.25 1.29
N ARG A 59 -10.96 -7.52 1.09
CA ARG A 59 -11.02 -8.53 2.15
C ARG A 59 -10.22 -9.77 1.73
N ILE A 60 -9.34 -10.24 2.61
CA ILE A 60 -8.58 -11.49 2.44
C ILE A 60 -8.71 -12.27 3.73
N GLU A 61 -9.19 -13.51 3.62
CA GLU A 61 -9.39 -14.38 4.77
C GLU A 61 -8.07 -14.79 5.42
N GLY A 62 -8.08 -14.97 6.74
CA GLY A 62 -6.89 -15.26 7.54
C GLY A 62 -6.10 -16.48 7.05
N ILE A 63 -6.77 -17.51 6.54
CA ILE A 63 -6.17 -18.72 5.97
C ILE A 63 -5.26 -18.45 4.77
N GLU A 64 -5.46 -17.34 4.07
CA GLU A 64 -4.63 -16.92 2.93
C GLU A 64 -3.48 -15.98 3.35
N VAL A 65 -3.48 -15.56 4.61
CA VAL A 65 -2.49 -14.64 5.16
C VAL A 65 -1.50 -15.42 6.02
N LYS A 66 -0.19 -15.21 5.80
CA LYS A 66 0.90 -15.92 6.48
C LYS A 66 0.75 -16.01 8.01
N ASN A 67 0.12 -15.02 8.64
CA ASN A 67 0.00 -14.91 10.08
C ASN A 67 -1.41 -15.20 10.61
N GLY A 68 -2.33 -15.69 9.78
CA GLY A 68 -3.70 -16.04 10.18
C GLY A 68 -4.65 -14.85 10.36
N GLU A 69 -4.14 -13.63 10.39
CA GLU A 69 -4.95 -12.43 10.58
C GLU A 69 -5.59 -11.98 9.25
N PRO A 70 -6.92 -11.86 9.18
CA PRO A 70 -7.59 -11.38 7.98
C PRO A 70 -7.19 -9.93 7.67
N ILE A 71 -7.13 -9.63 6.38
CA ILE A 71 -6.92 -8.27 5.88
C ILE A 71 -8.28 -7.73 5.48
N GLU A 72 -8.67 -6.62 6.09
CA GLU A 72 -9.85 -5.85 5.68
C GLU A 72 -9.48 -4.38 5.64
N VAL A 73 -9.74 -3.74 4.50
CA VAL A 73 -9.49 -2.31 4.30
C VAL A 73 -10.54 -1.72 3.39
N LYS A 74 -11.09 -0.57 3.77
CA LYS A 74 -11.94 0.26 2.92
C LYS A 74 -11.08 1.30 2.22
N LEU A 75 -11.07 1.29 0.88
CA LEU A 75 -10.36 2.31 0.11
C LEU A 75 -11.13 3.63 0.13
N ASN A 76 -10.39 4.74 0.28
CA ASN A 76 -10.98 6.06 0.14
C ASN A 76 -11.46 6.33 -1.31
N ALA A 77 -12.14 7.45 -1.52
CA ALA A 77 -12.71 7.82 -2.83
C ALA A 77 -11.65 7.89 -3.94
N ARG A 78 -10.47 8.47 -3.65
CA ARG A 78 -9.38 8.63 -4.62
C ARG A 78 -8.79 7.28 -5.03
N SER A 79 -8.47 6.44 -4.05
CA SER A 79 -7.94 5.09 -4.28
C SER A 79 -8.95 4.22 -5.04
N SER A 80 -10.23 4.29 -4.66
CA SER A 80 -11.31 3.58 -5.33
C SER A 80 -11.48 4.04 -6.78
N LYS A 81 -11.38 5.34 -7.07
CA LYS A 81 -11.45 5.88 -8.44
C LYS A 81 -10.31 5.36 -9.33
N ILE A 82 -9.09 5.30 -8.80
CA ILE A 82 -7.92 4.77 -9.53
C ILE A 82 -8.13 3.27 -9.81
N LEU A 83 -8.54 2.51 -8.79
CA LEU A 83 -8.77 1.06 -8.91
C LEU A 83 -9.91 0.76 -9.88
N HIS A 84 -11.04 1.45 -9.76
CA HIS A 84 -12.19 1.30 -10.64
C HIS A 84 -11.80 1.51 -12.11
N ARG A 85 -11.07 2.61 -12.38
CA ARG A 85 -10.63 2.94 -13.73
C ARG A 85 -9.69 1.87 -14.30
N TYR A 86 -8.76 1.36 -13.49
CA TYR A 86 -7.94 0.23 -13.90
C TYR A 86 -8.79 -0.99 -14.27
N ILE A 87 -9.69 -1.42 -13.38
CA ILE A 87 -10.52 -2.61 -13.57
C ILE A 87 -11.39 -2.50 -14.84
N MET A 88 -12.06 -1.36 -15.04
CA MET A 88 -13.04 -1.21 -16.11
C MET A 88 -12.39 -0.90 -17.48
N GLN A 89 -11.33 -0.10 -17.51
CA GLN A 89 -10.78 0.39 -18.79
C GLN A 89 -9.50 -0.33 -19.21
N PHE A 90 -8.60 -0.61 -18.26
CA PHE A 90 -7.23 -1.02 -18.59
C PHE A 90 -6.97 -2.49 -18.35
N ARG A 91 -7.60 -3.12 -17.36
CA ARG A 91 -7.40 -4.55 -17.05
C ARG A 91 -7.70 -5.46 -18.25
N PRO A 92 -8.78 -5.26 -19.04
CA PRO A 92 -9.02 -6.05 -20.26
C PRO A 92 -7.92 -5.90 -21.31
N GLN A 93 -7.18 -4.79 -21.29
CA GLN A 93 -6.06 -4.55 -22.20
C GLN A 93 -4.76 -5.20 -21.71
N VAL A 94 -4.66 -5.54 -20.41
CA VAL A 94 -3.52 -6.29 -19.85
C VAL A 94 -3.57 -7.76 -20.27
N SER A 95 -4.77 -8.36 -20.27
CA SER A 95 -5.01 -9.74 -20.69
C SER A 95 -6.32 -9.83 -21.45
N GLN A 96 -6.25 -10.28 -22.71
CA GLN A 96 -7.44 -10.60 -23.51
C GLN A 96 -8.07 -11.94 -23.09
N VAL A 97 -7.28 -12.80 -22.44
CA VAL A 97 -7.78 -14.01 -21.80
C VAL A 97 -8.52 -13.57 -20.53
N GLY A 98 -9.81 -13.89 -20.47
CA GLY A 98 -10.65 -13.67 -19.29
C GLY A 98 -10.09 -14.38 -18.06
N GLY A 99 -10.55 -13.95 -16.88
CA GLY A 99 -10.11 -14.52 -15.61
C GLY A 99 -10.44 -13.60 -14.45
N ARG A 100 -10.28 -14.11 -13.24
CA ARG A 100 -10.64 -13.40 -12.00
C ARG A 100 -9.47 -12.70 -11.33
N ALA A 101 -8.23 -12.96 -11.73
CA ALA A 101 -7.05 -12.32 -11.14
C ALA A 101 -7.10 -10.79 -11.31
N LEU A 102 -7.02 -10.03 -10.22
CA LEU A 102 -7.03 -8.56 -10.29
C LEU A 102 -5.86 -8.05 -11.15
N PHE A 103 -4.68 -8.66 -11.01
CA PHE A 103 -3.49 -8.35 -11.81
C PHE A 103 -3.09 -9.55 -12.69
N PRO A 104 -3.72 -9.71 -13.86
CA PRO A 104 -3.52 -10.89 -14.69
C PRO A 104 -2.15 -10.88 -15.39
N ARG A 105 -1.63 -12.07 -15.64
CA ARG A 105 -0.60 -12.32 -16.64
C ARG A 105 -1.25 -12.30 -18.02
N SER A 106 -0.60 -11.66 -18.99
CA SER A 106 -1.20 -11.44 -20.30
C SER A 106 -1.41 -12.70 -21.14
N SER A 107 -0.68 -13.79 -20.84
CA SER A 107 -0.68 -15.01 -21.64
C SER A 107 -1.90 -15.88 -21.37
N ASP A 108 -2.41 -15.90 -20.13
CA ASP A 108 -3.40 -16.88 -19.68
C ASP A 108 -4.40 -16.34 -18.65
N GLY A 109 -4.39 -15.05 -18.35
CA GLY A 109 -5.33 -14.42 -17.40
C GLY A 109 -5.13 -14.83 -15.94
N LYS A 110 -4.15 -15.71 -15.64
CA LYS A 110 -3.85 -16.17 -14.28
C LYS A 110 -3.11 -15.11 -13.46
N PRO A 111 -3.11 -15.22 -12.12
CA PRO A 111 -2.31 -14.35 -11.27
C PRO A 111 -0.83 -14.35 -11.66
N ARG A 112 -0.18 -13.19 -11.54
CA ARG A 112 1.28 -13.08 -11.71
C ARG A 112 1.99 -13.78 -10.55
N SER A 113 3.19 -14.32 -10.81
CA SER A 113 4.01 -14.81 -9.71
C SER A 113 4.40 -13.64 -8.78
N PRO A 114 4.41 -13.84 -7.45
CA PRO A 114 4.74 -12.76 -6.52
C PRO A 114 6.13 -12.17 -6.75
N ALA A 115 7.11 -13.00 -7.13
CA ALA A 115 8.47 -12.57 -7.43
C ALA A 115 8.52 -11.66 -8.66
N ASN A 116 7.90 -12.08 -9.77
CA ASN A 116 7.91 -11.29 -10.99
C ASN A 116 7.14 -9.98 -10.81
N PHE A 117 5.98 -10.04 -10.14
CA PHE A 117 5.18 -8.84 -9.92
C PHE A 117 5.86 -7.84 -8.98
N GLY A 118 6.50 -8.32 -7.92
CA GLY A 118 7.30 -7.45 -7.04
C GLY A 118 8.50 -6.82 -7.77
N GLY A 119 9.17 -7.58 -8.65
CA GLY A 119 10.24 -7.08 -9.50
C GLY A 119 9.75 -6.02 -10.50
N ASP A 120 8.60 -6.26 -11.15
CA ASP A 120 7.95 -5.30 -12.06
C ASP A 120 7.63 -3.98 -11.35
N LEU A 121 7.03 -4.03 -10.16
CA LEU A 121 6.74 -2.86 -9.36
C LEU A 121 8.01 -2.10 -8.95
N THR A 122 9.05 -2.83 -8.51
CA THR A 122 10.34 -2.22 -8.13
C THR A 122 10.96 -1.47 -9.31
N ARG A 123 11.07 -2.13 -10.47
CA ARG A 123 11.60 -1.51 -11.70
C ARG A 123 10.78 -0.30 -12.11
N ARG A 124 9.45 -0.41 -11.98
CA ARG A 124 8.56 0.70 -12.28
C ARG A 124 8.83 1.89 -11.36
N ILE A 125 8.89 1.69 -10.05
CA ILE A 125 9.15 2.80 -9.12
C ILE A 125 10.52 3.42 -9.41
N PHE A 126 11.56 2.61 -9.55
CA PHE A 126 12.91 3.09 -9.84
C PHE A 126 12.97 3.95 -11.09
N ARG A 127 12.30 3.54 -12.18
CA ARG A 127 12.24 4.34 -13.40
C ARG A 127 11.56 5.71 -13.21
N GLU A 128 10.59 5.81 -12.31
CA GLU A 128 9.81 7.03 -12.11
C GLU A 128 10.40 7.95 -11.04
N THR A 129 11.16 7.41 -10.08
CA THR A 129 11.64 8.17 -8.91
C THR A 129 13.14 8.07 -8.66
N GLY A 130 13.85 7.19 -9.36
CA GLY A 130 15.24 6.84 -9.05
C GLY A 130 15.41 5.97 -7.79
N LEU A 131 14.32 5.62 -7.09
CA LEU A 131 14.38 4.90 -5.81
C LEU A 131 14.09 3.41 -6.00
N LYS A 132 14.95 2.55 -5.43
CA LYS A 132 14.75 1.10 -5.41
C LYS A 132 13.82 0.71 -4.27
N VAL A 133 12.51 0.75 -4.54
CA VAL A 133 11.48 0.42 -3.55
C VAL A 133 10.87 -0.95 -3.85
N HIS A 134 11.14 -1.93 -2.99
CA HIS A 134 10.52 -3.25 -3.05
C HIS A 134 9.13 -3.24 -2.36
N PRO A 135 8.20 -4.14 -2.71
CA PRO A 135 6.89 -4.21 -2.05
C PRO A 135 6.94 -4.31 -0.52
N HIS A 136 7.95 -4.98 0.04
CA HIS A 136 8.13 -5.05 1.49
C HIS A 136 8.51 -3.70 2.10
N LEU A 137 9.22 -2.85 1.35
CA LEU A 137 9.63 -1.52 1.81
C LEU A 137 8.42 -0.60 2.00
N PHE A 138 7.31 -0.78 1.28
CA PHE A 138 6.07 -0.04 1.55
C PHE A 138 5.56 -0.23 2.98
N ARG A 139 5.79 -1.41 3.58
CA ARG A 139 5.42 -1.68 4.98
C ARG A 139 6.27 -0.84 5.94
N HIS A 140 7.57 -0.75 5.67
CA HIS A 140 8.48 0.06 6.48
C HIS A 140 8.24 1.55 6.28
N ILE A 141 8.00 2.00 5.04
CA ILE A 141 7.68 3.40 4.74
C ILE A 141 6.40 3.80 5.45
N ALA A 142 5.33 2.99 5.37
CA ALA A 142 4.07 3.30 6.03
C ALA A 142 4.22 3.41 7.56
N ALA A 143 4.93 2.46 8.18
CA ALA A 143 5.19 2.49 9.62
C ALA A 143 6.05 3.68 10.03
N LYS A 144 7.14 3.93 9.29
CA LYS A 144 8.06 5.04 9.56
C LYS A 144 7.34 6.38 9.49
N LEU A 145 6.68 6.68 8.37
CA LEU A 145 5.96 7.94 8.17
C LEU A 145 4.87 8.14 9.21
N TYR A 146 4.15 7.07 9.58
CA TYR A 146 3.13 7.15 10.63
C TYR A 146 3.75 7.47 12.00
N LEU A 147 4.85 6.81 12.37
CA LEU A 147 5.51 7.03 13.67
C LEU A 147 6.31 8.33 13.74
N GLU A 148 6.74 8.90 12.62
CA GLU A 148 7.30 10.26 12.58
C GLU A 148 6.23 11.31 12.95
N GLU A 149 4.99 11.12 12.50
CA GLU A 149 3.85 12.01 12.82
C GLU A 149 3.18 11.68 14.17
N ARG A 150 3.23 10.41 14.59
CA ARG A 150 2.62 9.88 15.82
C ARG A 150 3.62 9.00 16.60
N PRO A 151 4.67 9.59 17.19
CA PRO A 151 5.67 8.84 17.94
C PRO A 151 5.05 8.05 19.10
N GLY A 152 5.54 6.83 19.31
CA GLY A 152 5.07 5.93 20.38
C GLY A 152 3.77 5.16 20.07
N ASP A 153 3.00 5.50 19.02
CA ASP A 153 1.77 4.78 18.65
C ASP A 153 2.06 3.48 17.86
N PHE A 154 2.77 2.57 18.51
CA PHE A 154 3.17 1.27 17.94
C PHE A 154 1.99 0.32 17.74
N GLU A 155 0.90 0.46 18.50
CA GLU A 155 -0.27 -0.40 18.39
C GLU A 155 -1.02 -0.14 17.07
N THR A 156 -1.16 1.12 16.65
CA THR A 156 -1.73 1.43 15.32
C THR A 156 -0.89 0.81 14.21
N VAL A 157 0.44 0.94 14.28
CA VAL A 157 1.34 0.31 13.28
C VAL A 157 1.23 -1.22 13.31
N ARG A 158 1.16 -1.84 14.50
CA ARG A 158 0.97 -3.28 14.64
C ARG A 158 -0.29 -3.75 13.92
N ARG A 159 -1.41 -3.03 14.10
CA ARG A 159 -2.70 -3.33 13.44
C ARG A 159 -2.66 -3.07 11.93
N LEU A 160 -2.07 -1.95 11.51
CA LEU A 160 -1.91 -1.59 10.10
C LEU A 160 -1.08 -2.63 9.34
N LEU A 161 0.03 -3.07 9.94
CA LEU A 161 0.93 -4.05 9.34
C LEU A 161 0.47 -5.50 9.59
N LYS A 162 -0.51 -5.72 10.46
CA LYS A 162 -0.96 -7.06 10.88
C LYS A 162 0.19 -7.87 11.47
N HIS A 163 0.89 -7.31 12.45
CA HIS A 163 1.88 -8.05 13.24
C HIS A 163 1.20 -8.74 14.43
N ASN A 164 1.55 -10.00 14.67
CA ASN A 164 0.93 -10.78 15.75
C ASN A 164 1.38 -10.31 17.14
N ARG A 165 2.55 -9.69 17.24
CA ARG A 165 3.12 -9.20 18.50
C ARG A 165 3.49 -7.73 18.37
N LEU A 166 3.19 -6.96 19.40
CA LEU A 166 3.60 -5.56 19.49
C LEU A 166 5.13 -5.45 19.54
N GLN A 167 5.79 -6.36 20.26
CA GLN A 167 7.25 -6.42 20.38
C GLN A 167 7.94 -6.37 19.01
N THR A 168 7.46 -7.14 18.04
CA THR A 168 8.02 -7.13 16.68
C THR A 168 8.00 -5.72 16.07
N THR A 169 6.93 -4.95 16.28
CA THR A 169 6.84 -3.58 15.79
C THR A 169 7.77 -2.65 16.56
N MET A 170 7.88 -2.79 17.88
CA MET A 170 8.82 -2.02 18.69
C MET A 170 10.27 -2.31 18.29
N ASP A 171 10.66 -3.57 18.12
CA ASP A 171 12.02 -3.95 17.74
C ASP A 171 12.47 -3.28 16.43
N PHE A 172 11.56 -3.13 15.46
CA PHE A 172 11.87 -2.51 14.17
C PHE A 172 11.91 -0.98 14.21
N TYR A 173 11.17 -0.33 15.13
CA TYR A 173 10.90 1.12 15.06
C TYR A 173 11.22 1.89 16.35
N ALA A 174 11.69 1.24 17.41
CA ALA A 174 12.00 1.88 18.69
C ALA A 174 13.03 3.01 18.55
N SER A 175 13.99 2.89 17.63
CA SER A 175 14.98 3.93 17.38
C SER A 175 14.38 5.26 16.92
N LEU A 176 13.24 5.25 16.22
CA LEU A 176 12.51 6.47 15.83
C LEU A 176 11.91 7.18 17.05
N SER A 177 11.52 6.42 18.08
CA SER A 177 10.89 6.96 19.29
C SER A 177 11.89 7.55 20.28
N ASN A 178 13.13 7.09 20.29
CA ASN A 178 14.13 7.56 21.26
C ASN A 178 14.50 9.02 21.04
N GLN A 179 14.78 9.42 19.80
CA GLN A 179 15.11 10.81 19.48
C GLN A 179 13.92 11.73 19.78
N TRP A 180 12.72 11.34 19.33
CA TRP A 180 11.52 12.11 19.62
C TRP A 180 11.26 12.25 21.14
N ALA A 181 11.50 11.21 21.93
CA ALA A 181 11.31 11.28 23.38
C ALA A 181 12.24 12.32 24.04
N HIS A 182 13.48 12.45 23.55
CA HIS A 182 14.38 13.50 23.99
C HIS A 182 13.90 14.89 23.57
N ASP A 183 13.50 15.06 22.31
CA ASP A 183 13.02 16.34 21.78
C ASP A 183 11.74 16.80 22.50
N HIS A 184 10.81 15.87 22.75
CA HIS A 184 9.56 16.15 23.44
C HIS A 184 9.77 16.41 24.95
N TYR A 185 10.74 15.75 25.58
CA TYR A 185 11.13 16.08 26.96
C TYR A 185 11.73 17.49 27.05
N ASP A 186 12.58 17.88 26.08
CA ASP A 186 13.09 19.26 26.00
C ASP A 186 11.95 20.27 25.85
N GLU A 187 11.00 19.99 24.95
CA GLU A 187 9.82 20.84 24.73
C GLU A 187 8.90 20.95 25.96
N VAL A 188 8.56 19.84 26.63
CA VAL A 188 7.53 19.84 27.68
C VAL A 188 8.09 20.16 29.07
N VAL A 189 9.34 19.77 29.32
CA VAL A 189 9.98 19.88 30.63
C VAL A 189 11.04 20.97 30.62
N LEU A 190 12.02 20.90 29.72
CA LEU A 190 13.17 21.83 29.75
C LEU A 190 12.80 23.25 29.31
N SER A 191 11.80 23.42 28.44
CA SER A 191 11.30 24.75 28.05
C SER A 191 10.83 25.60 29.24
N LYS A 192 10.34 24.97 30.31
CA LYS A 192 9.91 25.64 31.55
C LYS A 192 11.07 26.23 32.35
N PHE A 193 12.29 25.75 32.09
CA PHE A 193 13.51 26.21 32.74
C PHE A 193 14.33 27.15 31.84
N ARG A 194 13.86 27.43 30.61
CA ARG A 194 14.41 28.50 29.78
C ARG A 194 13.90 29.82 30.36
N GLY A 195 14.77 30.49 31.13
CA GLY A 195 14.43 31.74 31.80
C GLY A 195 13.76 32.72 30.85
N THR A 196 12.67 33.36 31.28
CA THR A 196 12.11 34.52 30.60
C THR A 196 13.14 35.63 30.64
N SER A 197 13.92 35.78 29.57
CA SER A 197 14.67 37.00 29.31
C SER A 197 13.66 38.11 29.00
N ASN A 198 13.16 38.72 30.06
CA ASN A 198 12.49 40.01 29.99
C ASN A 198 12.83 40.76 31.29
N ASP A 199 14.09 41.23 31.33
CA ASP A 199 14.46 42.47 32.02
C ASP A 199 14.16 43.64 31.06
#